data_AF-A0A653E940-F1
#
_entry.id   AF-A0A653E940-F1
#
_cell.length_a   1.000
_cell.length_b   1.000
_cell.length_c   1.000
_cell.angle_alpha   90.00
_cell.angle_beta   90.00
_cell.angle_gamma   90.00
#
_symmetry.space_group_name_H-M   'P 1'
#
loop_
_entity.id
_entity.type
_entity.pdbx_description
1 polymer ?
#
loop_
_entity_poly.entity_id
_entity_poly.type
_entity_poly.pdbx_seq_one_letter_code
_entity_poly.pdbx_strand_id
1 'polypeptide(L)'
;MQIIEDFPQLEAILADWKNTIGKDYNGYRHHLYRMINICFALHPCDEEQQRKVFIAAAFHDIGIWTDHTVDYIPPSIPPALHYLQEHGLQAWAEEISLMIREHHKVRAYTDPSYPLVEQFRQADLVDFSLGAVRFGLDKHFISELKRRFPNAGFHKNLAQLGGKWFLKHPLNPLPMMKW
;
A
#
# COMPACT_ATOMS: atom_id res chain seq x y z
N MET A 1 -21.35 1.96 0.66
CA MET A 1 -20.12 2.49 0.03
C MET A 1 -20.00 1.86 -1.34
N GLN A 2 -19.77 2.65 -2.39
CA GLN A 2 -19.55 2.13 -3.74
C GLN A 2 -18.16 1.52 -3.83
N ILE A 3 -18.03 0.40 -4.54
CA ILE A 3 -16.73 -0.23 -4.83
C ILE A 3 -16.37 0.10 -6.27
N ILE A 4 -15.16 0.62 -6.44
CA ILE A 4 -14.54 0.89 -7.72
C ILE A 4 -13.76 -0.35 -8.15
N GLU A 5 -13.98 -0.79 -9.38
CA GLU A 5 -13.43 -2.03 -9.93
C GLU A 5 -12.39 -1.81 -11.01
N ASP A 6 -12.19 -0.57 -11.43
CA ASP A 6 -11.22 -0.21 -12.44
C ASP A 6 -10.45 1.03 -12.00
N PHE A 7 -9.13 0.94 -12.08
CA PHE A 7 -8.20 2.02 -11.74
C PHE A 7 -7.20 2.20 -12.89
N PRO A 8 -7.58 2.80 -14.04
CA PRO A 8 -6.71 2.87 -15.22
C PRO A 8 -5.36 3.52 -14.95
N GLN A 9 -5.31 4.55 -14.10
CA GLN A 9 -4.07 5.21 -13.71
C GLN A 9 -3.17 4.29 -12.89
N LEU A 10 -3.73 3.51 -11.95
CA LEU A 10 -2.97 2.53 -11.18
C LEU A 10 -2.45 1.40 -12.09
N GLU A 11 -3.31 0.88 -12.98
CA GLU A 11 -2.93 -0.19 -13.90
C GLU A 11 -1.81 0.25 -14.85
N ALA A 12 -1.84 1.50 -15.31
CA ALA A 12 -0.77 2.06 -16.13
C ALA A 12 0.57 2.07 -15.39
N ILE A 13 0.59 2.44 -14.11
CA ILE A 13 1.81 2.40 -13.29
C ILE A 13 2.25 0.93 -13.10
N LEU A 14 1.34 0.05 -12.68
CA LEU A 14 1.66 -1.35 -12.39
C LEU A 14 2.12 -2.17 -13.61
N ALA A 15 1.75 -1.76 -14.82
CA ALA A 15 2.12 -2.45 -16.05
C ALA A 15 3.65 -2.62 -16.16
N ASP A 16 4.42 -1.58 -15.81
CA ASP A 16 5.87 -1.58 -15.86
C ASP A 16 6.51 -2.48 -14.79
N TRP A 17 5.80 -2.72 -13.68
CA TRP A 17 6.27 -3.52 -12.55
C TRP A 17 5.85 -4.98 -12.61
N LYS A 18 5.01 -5.35 -13.58
CA LYS A 18 4.45 -6.71 -13.68
C LYS A 18 5.51 -7.80 -13.72
N ASN A 19 6.59 -7.59 -14.45
CA ASN A 19 7.68 -8.55 -14.56
C ASN A 19 8.49 -8.65 -13.25
N THR A 20 8.74 -7.51 -12.59
CA THR A 20 9.46 -7.43 -11.32
C THR A 20 8.71 -8.15 -10.20
N ILE A 21 7.39 -7.93 -10.09
CA ILE A 21 6.53 -8.57 -9.08
C ILE A 21 6.30 -10.06 -9.41
N GLY A 22 6.22 -10.38 -10.70
CA GLY A 22 6.13 -11.75 -11.20
C GLY A 22 4.91 -12.51 -10.69
N LYS A 23 5.14 -13.68 -10.08
CA LYS A 23 4.06 -14.57 -9.63
C LYS A 23 3.14 -13.95 -8.56
N ASP A 24 3.63 -12.93 -7.84
CA ASP A 24 2.88 -12.29 -6.76
C ASP A 24 1.97 -11.15 -7.27
N TYR A 25 2.03 -10.85 -8.58
CA TYR A 25 1.39 -9.68 -9.20
C TYR A 25 -0.11 -9.58 -8.89
N ASN A 26 -0.86 -10.67 -9.09
CA ASN A 26 -2.30 -10.66 -8.82
C ASN A 26 -2.62 -10.45 -7.35
N GLY A 27 -1.81 -11.02 -6.45
CA GLY A 27 -1.95 -10.82 -5.00
C GLY A 27 -1.75 -9.36 -4.63
N TYR A 28 -0.65 -8.76 -5.10
CA TYR A 28 -0.34 -7.35 -4.84
C TYR A 28 -1.37 -6.42 -5.45
N ARG A 29 -1.69 -6.58 -6.74
CA ARG A 29 -2.74 -5.81 -7.43
C ARG A 29 -4.07 -5.83 -6.67
N HIS A 30 -4.55 -7.00 -6.25
CA HIS A 30 -5.80 -7.08 -5.50
C HIS A 30 -5.71 -6.41 -4.12
N HIS A 31 -4.56 -6.48 -3.46
CA HIS A 31 -4.31 -5.71 -2.23
C HIS A 31 -4.43 -4.20 -2.49
N LEU A 32 -3.81 -3.68 -3.54
CA LEU A 32 -3.94 -2.26 -3.91
C LEU A 32 -5.39 -1.86 -4.16
N TYR A 33 -6.15 -2.70 -4.87
CA TYR A 33 -7.57 -2.42 -5.15
C TYR A 33 -8.41 -2.34 -3.88
N ARG A 34 -8.20 -3.25 -2.92
CA ARG A 34 -8.90 -3.21 -1.64
C ARG A 34 -8.47 -1.97 -0.84
N MET A 35 -7.17 -1.73 -0.71
CA MET A 35 -6.62 -0.61 0.03
C MET A 35 -7.09 0.75 -0.53
N ILE A 36 -7.08 0.95 -1.85
CA ILE A 36 -7.54 2.19 -2.49
C ILE A 36 -9.04 2.41 -2.23
N ASN A 37 -9.87 1.37 -2.39
CA ASN A 37 -11.30 1.47 -2.07
C ASN A 37 -11.54 1.79 -0.59
N ILE A 38 -10.77 1.19 0.31
CA ILE A 38 -10.81 1.48 1.76
C ILE A 38 -10.41 2.93 2.00
N CYS A 39 -9.33 3.41 1.38
CA CYS A 39 -8.86 4.78 1.48
C CYS A 39 -10.00 5.75 1.12
N PHE A 40 -10.64 5.59 -0.04
CA PHE A 40 -11.73 6.47 -0.49
C PHE A 40 -13.02 6.32 0.33
N ALA A 41 -13.21 5.18 0.99
CA ALA A 41 -14.34 4.95 1.89
C ALA A 41 -14.14 5.58 3.27
N LEU A 42 -12.90 5.74 3.73
CA LEU A 42 -12.58 6.39 5.00
C LEU A 42 -12.92 7.88 4.91
N HIS A 43 -12.34 8.58 3.94
CA HIS A 43 -12.62 9.99 3.67
C HIS A 43 -12.69 10.29 2.17
N PRO A 44 -13.56 11.21 1.72
CA PRO A 44 -13.61 11.63 0.32
C PRO A 44 -12.27 12.20 -0.14
N CYS A 45 -11.84 11.81 -1.34
CA CYS A 45 -10.66 12.35 -2.00
C CYS A 45 -11.06 13.09 -3.29
N ASP A 46 -10.50 14.28 -3.49
CA ASP A 46 -10.55 14.96 -4.80
C ASP A 46 -9.63 14.25 -5.83
N GLU A 47 -9.64 14.71 -7.08
CA GLU A 47 -8.89 14.09 -8.17
C GLU A 47 -7.37 14.08 -7.92
N GLU A 48 -6.82 15.13 -7.31
CA GLU A 48 -5.39 15.21 -6.99
C GLU A 48 -5.04 14.17 -5.91
N GLN A 49 -5.85 14.13 -4.85
CA GLN A 49 -5.69 13.18 -3.75
C GLN A 49 -5.81 11.73 -4.22
N GLN A 50 -6.78 11.43 -5.09
CA GLN A 50 -6.92 10.10 -5.69
C GLN A 50 -5.67 9.71 -6.47
N ARG A 51 -5.12 10.62 -7.28
CA ARG A 51 -3.90 10.36 -8.05
C ARG A 51 -2.69 10.12 -7.15
N LYS A 52 -2.53 10.89 -6.07
CA LYS A 52 -1.48 10.65 -5.05
C LYS A 52 -1.63 9.28 -4.40
N VAL A 53 -2.86 8.88 -4.06
CA VAL A 53 -3.16 7.54 -3.51
C VAL A 53 -2.80 6.44 -4.50
N PHE A 54 -3.11 6.58 -5.80
CA PHE A 54 -2.73 5.58 -6.80
C PHE A 54 -1.22 5.41 -6.92
N ILE A 55 -0.48 6.52 -6.92
CA ILE A 55 0.98 6.50 -6.99
C ILE A 55 1.56 5.86 -5.73
N ALA A 56 1.19 6.33 -4.55
CA ALA A 56 1.67 5.74 -3.30
C ALA A 56 1.31 4.26 -3.18
N ALA A 57 0.09 3.87 -3.57
CA ALA A 57 -0.35 2.49 -3.60
C ALA A 57 0.55 1.62 -4.46
N ALA A 58 0.85 2.04 -5.69
CA ALA A 58 1.69 1.28 -6.62
C ALA A 58 3.10 0.99 -6.08
N PHE A 59 3.63 1.88 -5.24
CA PHE A 59 5.02 1.83 -4.81
C PHE A 59 5.25 1.41 -3.35
N HIS A 60 4.28 1.51 -2.44
CA HIS A 60 4.56 1.40 -1.00
C HIS A 60 5.24 0.10 -0.53
N ASP A 61 4.99 -0.99 -1.25
CA ASP A 61 5.51 -2.34 -0.98
C ASP A 61 6.48 -2.81 -2.08
N ILE A 62 6.77 -1.97 -3.10
CA ILE A 62 7.50 -2.42 -4.30
C ILE A 62 8.91 -2.93 -3.97
N GLY A 63 9.51 -2.39 -2.90
CA GLY A 63 10.80 -2.78 -2.36
C GLY A 63 10.91 -4.26 -2.00
N ILE A 64 9.79 -4.94 -1.75
CA ILE A 64 9.75 -6.40 -1.53
C ILE A 64 10.33 -7.12 -2.76
N TRP A 65 10.03 -6.64 -3.96
CA TRP A 65 10.42 -7.28 -5.21
C TRP A 65 11.65 -6.67 -5.85
N THR A 66 11.92 -5.37 -5.68
CA THR A 66 13.14 -4.75 -6.25
C THR A 66 14.40 -5.18 -5.50
N ASP A 67 14.32 -5.29 -4.18
CA ASP A 67 15.48 -5.51 -3.31
C ASP A 67 15.40 -6.87 -2.57
N HIS A 68 14.34 -7.65 -2.82
CA HIS A 68 14.14 -8.99 -2.25
C HIS A 68 14.28 -9.02 -0.71
N THR A 69 13.75 -7.99 -0.05
CA THR A 69 13.91 -7.75 1.40
C THR A 69 12.55 -7.61 2.11
N VAL A 70 12.55 -7.86 3.43
CA VAL A 70 11.41 -7.51 4.31
C VAL A 70 11.57 -6.09 4.88
N ASP A 71 12.77 -5.52 4.86
CA ASP A 71 13.00 -4.09 5.17
C ASP A 71 12.80 -3.24 3.91
N TYR A 72 11.59 -3.29 3.37
CA TYR A 72 11.31 -2.83 2.02
C TYR A 72 10.89 -1.36 1.93
N ILE A 73 10.64 -0.69 3.06
CA ILE A 73 10.23 0.73 3.05
C ILE A 73 11.31 1.61 2.40
N PRO A 74 12.60 1.56 2.81
CA PRO A 74 13.64 2.35 2.16
C PRO A 74 13.76 2.11 0.65
N PRO A 75 13.80 0.87 0.11
CA PRO A 75 13.88 0.64 -1.33
C PRO A 75 12.58 0.94 -2.10
N SER A 76 11.45 1.11 -1.42
CA SER A 76 10.18 1.50 -2.07
C SER A 76 10.10 2.99 -2.45
N ILE A 77 10.91 3.84 -1.79
CA ILE A 77 10.88 5.29 -2.00
C ILE A 77 11.52 5.71 -3.33
N PRO A 78 12.74 5.25 -3.71
CA PRO A 78 13.38 5.70 -4.95
C PRO A 78 12.56 5.46 -6.22
N PRO A 79 11.90 4.29 -6.43
CA PRO A 79 11.00 4.09 -7.56
C PRO A 79 9.85 5.10 -7.63
N ALA A 80 9.24 5.42 -6.49
CA ALA A 80 8.16 6.41 -6.41
C ALA A 80 8.66 7.81 -6.78
N LEU A 81 9.82 8.22 -6.24
CA LEU A 81 10.41 9.52 -6.54
C LEU A 81 10.82 9.64 -8.01
N HIS A 82 11.34 8.56 -8.59
CA HIS A 82 11.68 8.51 -10.01
C HIS A 82 10.43 8.71 -10.88
N TYR A 83 9.35 7.99 -10.59
CA TYR A 83 8.07 8.16 -11.28
C TYR A 83 7.57 9.61 -11.16
N LEU A 84 7.62 10.20 -9.96
CA LEU A 84 7.21 11.61 -9.79
C LEU A 84 8.06 12.57 -10.60
N GLN A 85 9.37 12.32 -10.72
CA GLN A 85 10.26 13.14 -11.52
C GLN A 85 9.93 13.05 -13.02
N GLU A 86 9.75 11.84 -13.55
CA GLU A 86 9.45 11.62 -14.96
C GLU A 86 8.10 12.23 -15.38
N HIS A 87 7.16 12.31 -14.46
CA HIS A 87 5.82 12.85 -14.70
C HIS A 87 5.65 14.32 -14.29
N GLY A 88 6.69 15.00 -13.83
CA GLY A 88 6.62 16.42 -13.43
C GLY A 88 5.80 16.68 -12.16
N LEU A 89 5.78 15.72 -11.23
CA LEU A 89 4.99 15.69 -9.99
C LEU A 89 5.85 15.83 -8.73
N GLN A 90 7.03 16.43 -8.83
CA GLN A 90 8.00 16.52 -7.73
C GLN A 90 7.43 17.26 -6.49
N ALA A 91 6.46 18.14 -6.68
CA ALA A 91 5.76 18.81 -5.59
C ALA A 91 5.04 17.85 -4.63
N TRP A 92 4.75 16.61 -5.05
CA TRP A 92 4.09 15.59 -4.24
C TRP A 92 5.08 14.64 -3.54
N ALA A 93 6.39 14.82 -3.76
CA ALA A 93 7.42 13.90 -3.29
C ALA A 93 7.39 13.69 -1.78
N GLU A 94 7.23 14.76 -0.99
CA GLU A 94 7.21 14.64 0.48
C GLU A 94 5.99 13.84 0.97
N GLU A 95 4.79 14.21 0.52
CA GLU A 95 3.55 13.53 0.95
C GLU A 95 3.50 12.06 0.52
N ILE A 96 3.94 11.74 -0.71
CA ILE A 96 4.00 10.35 -1.18
C ILE A 96 5.08 9.55 -0.44
N SER A 97 6.23 10.17 -0.18
CA SER A 97 7.27 9.53 0.63
C SER A 97 6.79 9.29 2.05
N LEU A 98 5.99 10.20 2.63
CA LEU A 98 5.36 10.02 3.94
C LEU A 98 4.33 8.89 3.92
N MET A 99 3.45 8.81 2.92
CA MET A 99 2.50 7.68 2.79
C MET A 99 3.24 6.34 2.78
N ILE A 100 4.31 6.22 1.99
CA ILE A 100 5.13 4.99 1.91
C ILE A 100 5.94 4.77 3.20
N ARG A 101 6.49 5.81 3.82
CA ARG A 101 7.34 5.66 5.01
C ARG A 101 6.56 5.37 6.28
N GLU A 102 5.32 5.84 6.37
CA GLU A 102 4.51 5.78 7.59
C GLU A 102 3.37 4.74 7.56
N HIS A 103 3.13 4.01 6.46
CA HIS A 103 1.97 3.11 6.36
C HIS A 103 1.94 1.96 7.40
N HIS A 104 3.10 1.50 7.88
CA HIS A 104 3.21 0.54 8.99
C HIS A 104 3.33 1.19 10.37
N LYS A 105 3.15 2.52 10.48
CA LYS A 105 3.23 3.19 11.77
C LYS A 105 2.12 2.68 12.70
N VAL A 106 2.51 2.26 13.90
CA VAL A 106 1.59 1.69 14.90
C VAL A 106 0.64 2.77 15.44
N ARG A 107 1.16 3.98 15.65
CA ARG A 107 0.39 5.14 16.12
C ARG A 107 -0.10 5.97 14.94
N ALA A 108 -1.20 6.69 15.16
CA ALA A 108 -1.72 7.63 14.17
C ALA A 108 -0.65 8.65 13.74
N TYR A 109 -0.63 8.94 12.45
CA TYR A 109 0.05 10.10 11.91
C TYR A 109 -0.82 11.34 12.17
N THR A 110 -0.23 12.41 12.71
CA THR A 110 -0.99 13.55 13.28
C THR A 110 -0.61 14.90 12.69
N ASP A 111 0.31 14.95 11.71
CA ASP A 111 0.62 16.20 11.03
C ASP A 111 -0.54 16.57 10.10
N PRO A 112 -1.25 17.69 10.36
CA PRO A 112 -2.41 18.09 9.57
C PRO A 112 -2.04 18.59 8.16
N SER A 113 -0.75 18.80 7.87
CA SER A 113 -0.26 19.24 6.56
C SER A 113 -0.40 18.14 5.49
N TYR A 114 -0.44 16.87 5.92
CA TYR A 114 -0.49 15.70 5.04
C TYR A 114 -1.57 14.70 5.49
N PRO A 115 -2.86 15.07 5.42
CA PRO A 115 -3.95 14.24 5.94
C PRO A 115 -4.07 12.87 5.24
N LEU A 116 -3.62 12.77 3.98
CA LEU A 116 -3.63 11.49 3.25
C LEU A 116 -2.72 10.43 3.88
N VAL A 117 -1.70 10.83 4.63
CA VAL A 117 -0.74 9.89 5.25
C VAL A 117 -1.44 9.00 6.29
N GLU A 118 -2.26 9.58 7.17
CA GLU A 118 -3.04 8.80 8.14
C GLU A 118 -4.11 7.96 7.44
N GLN A 119 -4.78 8.53 6.44
CA GLN A 119 -5.82 7.83 5.69
C GLN A 119 -5.25 6.59 4.95
N PHE A 120 -4.09 6.73 4.31
CA PHE A 120 -3.39 5.65 3.63
C PHE A 120 -2.92 4.58 4.61
N ARG A 121 -2.31 4.98 5.74
CA ARG A 121 -1.90 4.08 6.84
C ARG A 121 -3.08 3.27 7.40
N GLN A 122 -4.21 3.93 7.63
CA GLN A 122 -5.43 3.25 8.07
C GLN A 122 -5.93 2.27 7.02
N ALA A 123 -5.92 2.67 5.75
CA ALA A 123 -6.41 1.83 4.66
C ALA A 123 -5.59 0.55 4.49
N ASP A 124 -4.26 0.67 4.55
CA ASP A 124 -3.36 -0.47 4.53
C ASP A 124 -3.61 -1.39 5.73
N LEU A 125 -3.69 -0.84 6.94
CA LEU A 125 -3.94 -1.63 8.16
C LEU A 125 -5.29 -2.36 8.14
N VAL A 126 -6.34 -1.78 7.56
CA VAL A 126 -7.62 -2.48 7.39
C VAL A 126 -7.45 -3.70 6.48
N ASP A 127 -6.76 -3.57 5.35
CA ASP A 127 -6.54 -4.68 4.43
C ASP A 127 -5.60 -5.75 5.00
N PHE A 128 -4.46 -5.31 5.53
CA PHE A 128 -3.44 -6.16 6.15
C PHE A 128 -3.97 -6.95 7.35
N SER A 129 -4.85 -6.35 8.15
CA SER A 129 -5.53 -7.03 9.25
C SER A 129 -6.73 -7.88 8.80
N LEU A 130 -6.95 -8.03 7.49
CA LEU A 130 -8.05 -8.76 6.89
C LEU A 130 -9.45 -8.27 7.32
N GLY A 131 -9.54 -7.01 7.79
CA GLY A 131 -10.74 -6.38 8.32
C GLY A 131 -10.93 -6.50 9.84
N ALA A 132 -9.94 -6.97 10.60
CA ALA A 132 -10.01 -6.97 12.06
C ALA A 132 -9.99 -5.54 12.63
N VAL A 133 -9.17 -4.67 12.03
CA VAL A 133 -9.21 -3.21 12.24
C VAL A 133 -10.06 -2.60 11.12
N ARG A 134 -10.90 -1.60 11.44
CA ARG A 134 -11.89 -1.05 10.48
C ARG A 134 -12.04 0.46 10.46
N PHE A 135 -11.60 1.18 11.50
CA PHE A 135 -11.75 2.64 11.59
C PHE A 135 -13.17 3.16 11.27
N GLY A 136 -14.20 2.45 11.73
CA GLY A 136 -15.60 2.82 11.50
C GLY A 136 -16.22 2.27 10.20
N LEU A 137 -15.44 1.61 9.34
CA LEU A 137 -15.97 0.98 8.12
C LEU A 137 -16.89 -0.21 8.41
N ASP A 138 -17.90 -0.37 7.57
CA ASP A 138 -18.83 -1.50 7.62
C ASP A 138 -18.09 -2.80 7.26
N LYS A 139 -18.29 -3.84 8.09
CA LYS A 139 -17.77 -5.20 7.81
C LYS A 139 -18.30 -5.77 6.49
N HIS A 140 -19.51 -5.40 6.07
CA HIS A 140 -20.09 -5.86 4.82
C HIS A 140 -19.37 -5.29 3.60
N PHE A 141 -18.97 -4.01 3.68
CA PHE A 141 -18.13 -3.39 2.66
C PHE A 141 -16.78 -4.10 2.51
N ILE A 142 -16.10 -4.37 3.63
CA ILE A 142 -14.80 -5.07 3.62
C ILE A 142 -14.95 -6.52 3.11
N SER A 143 -16.00 -7.23 3.52
CA SER A 143 -16.30 -8.57 3.02
C SER A 143 -16.53 -8.57 1.51
N GLU A 144 -17.25 -7.58 0.99
CA GLU A 144 -17.53 -7.45 -0.43
C GLU A 144 -16.26 -7.11 -1.23
N LEU A 145 -15.39 -6.23 -0.71
CA LEU A 145 -14.08 -5.97 -1.30
C LEU A 145 -13.23 -7.23 -1.40
N LYS A 146 -13.16 -8.04 -0.34
CA LYS A 146 -12.42 -9.31 -0.33
C LYS A 146 -13.02 -10.34 -1.28
N ARG A 147 -14.32 -10.28 -1.55
CA ARG A 147 -15.00 -11.13 -2.53
C ARG A 147 -14.68 -10.71 -3.97
N ARG A 148 -14.70 -9.41 -4.27
CA ARG A 148 -14.42 -8.85 -5.61
C ARG A 148 -12.94 -8.90 -5.97
N PHE A 149 -12.07 -8.67 -4.98
CA PHE A 149 -10.62 -8.71 -5.13
C PHE A 149 -10.03 -9.74 -4.15
N PRO A 150 -10.09 -11.04 -4.49
CA PRO A 150 -9.59 -12.11 -3.63
C PRO A 150 -8.12 -11.91 -3.26
N ASN A 151 -7.73 -12.35 -2.06
CA ASN A 151 -6.35 -12.18 -1.55
C ASN A 151 -5.26 -12.70 -2.51
N ALA A 152 -5.59 -13.70 -3.34
CA ALA A 152 -4.71 -14.26 -4.38
C ALA A 152 -3.28 -14.59 -3.88
N GLY A 153 -3.18 -15.03 -2.62
CA GLY A 153 -1.92 -15.46 -1.99
C GLY A 153 -1.10 -14.34 -1.34
N PHE A 154 -1.53 -13.07 -1.42
CA PHE A 154 -0.77 -11.92 -0.91
C PHE A 154 -0.29 -12.10 0.54
N HIS A 155 -1.19 -12.34 1.49
CA HIS A 155 -0.81 -12.46 2.90
C HIS A 155 0.00 -13.74 3.17
N LYS A 156 -0.27 -14.81 2.43
CA LYS A 156 0.52 -16.04 2.51
C LYS A 156 1.96 -15.80 2.07
N ASN A 157 2.17 -15.02 1.02
CA ASN A 157 3.49 -14.65 0.53
C ASN A 157 4.23 -13.76 1.54
N LEU A 158 3.57 -12.76 2.12
CA LEU A 158 4.15 -11.94 3.19
C LEU A 158 4.58 -12.79 4.39
N ALA A 159 3.73 -13.72 4.84
CA ALA A 159 4.07 -14.63 5.94
C ALA A 159 5.29 -15.52 5.61
N GLN A 160 5.40 -16.00 4.37
CA GLN A 160 6.57 -16.78 3.92
C GLN A 160 7.85 -15.94 3.88
N LEU A 161 7.77 -14.70 3.41
CA LEU A 161 8.90 -13.76 3.41
C LEU A 161 9.34 -13.44 4.84
N GLY A 162 8.39 -13.10 5.71
CA GLY A 162 8.65 -12.85 7.13
C GLY A 162 9.28 -14.04 7.86
N GLY A 163 8.78 -15.26 7.59
CA GLY A 163 9.37 -16.48 8.14
C GLY A 163 10.83 -16.71 7.71
N LYS A 164 11.12 -16.54 6.41
CA LYS A 164 12.50 -16.65 5.89
C LYS A 164 13.42 -15.56 6.46
N TRP A 165 12.89 -14.35 6.62
CA TRP A 165 13.62 -13.24 7.22
C TRP A 165 13.94 -13.50 8.69
N PHE A 166 12.96 -13.93 9.49
CA PHE A 166 13.12 -14.22 10.91
C PHE A 166 14.21 -15.26 11.19
N LEU A 167 14.31 -16.30 10.34
CA LEU A 167 15.36 -17.31 10.45
C LEU A 167 16.77 -16.72 10.34
N LYS A 168 16.94 -15.61 9.60
CA LYS A 168 18.22 -14.91 9.43
C LYS A 168 18.39 -13.75 10.41
N HIS A 169 17.29 -13.14 10.86
CA HIS A 169 17.28 -11.92 11.67
C HIS A 169 16.35 -12.06 12.89
N PRO A 170 16.65 -12.97 13.84
CA PRO A 170 15.75 -13.26 14.96
C PRO A 170 15.54 -12.07 15.91
N LEU A 171 16.51 -11.13 15.97
CA LEU A 171 16.44 -9.93 16.81
C LEU A 171 15.80 -8.72 16.10
N ASN A 172 15.52 -8.82 14.81
CA ASN A 172 14.86 -7.77 14.02
C ASN A 172 13.81 -8.39 13.07
N PRO A 173 12.74 -9.02 13.58
CA PRO A 173 11.81 -9.82 12.79
C PRO A 173 10.92 -9.01 11.85
N LEU A 174 10.67 -7.74 12.16
CA LEU A 174 9.70 -6.87 11.50
C LEU A 174 10.32 -5.49 11.21
N PRO A 175 11.35 -5.41 10.36
CA PRO A 175 12.13 -4.19 10.13
C PRO A 175 11.31 -3.05 9.50
N MET A 176 10.26 -3.38 8.76
CA MET A 176 9.34 -2.40 8.15
C MET A 176 8.41 -1.73 9.17
N MET A 177 8.26 -2.26 10.38
CA MET A 177 7.34 -1.69 11.36
C MET A 177 7.90 -0.39 11.95
N LYS A 178 7.01 0.57 12.17
CA LYS A 178 7.37 1.88 12.75
C LYS A 178 6.53 2.20 13.97
N TRP A 179 7.15 2.84 14.97
CA TRP A 179 6.53 3.13 16.27
C TRP A 179 6.04 4.57 16.38
#